data_AF-A0A5M6C334-F1
#
_entry.id   AF-A0A5M6C334-F1
#
_cell.length_a   1.000
_cell.length_b   1.000
_cell.length_c   1.000
_cell.angle_alpha   90.00
_cell.angle_beta   90.00
_cell.angle_gamma   90.00
#
_symmetry.space_group_name_H-M   'P 1'
#
loop_
_entity.id
_entity.type
_entity.pdbx_description
1 polymer ?
#
loop_
_entity_poly.entity_id
_entity_poly.type
_entity_poly.pdbx_seq_one_letter_code
_entity_poly.pdbx_strand_id
1 'polypeptide(L)'
;MSRIIRRAFSAFPPRAGPSTTPSPATLFPSASSVASTLPQAVRRRRAEHPPHPQSSASPLSDADLHDPTSGKKFPLGLEKEYQDLLNVADFGAGIDDASLRGLFLKGTAEWKSRVRGFAPRGRTGRHDYLLGVMGGKKLDQEVAQVGEGEEAIATTTTTSADPDQIVGQRIYLPNIQIRLMRNHTPPGQSYDPNIATFRIPPSMTKTDLRSYLLAVYNLKVSFIRTDNYIGEIGRSRTGEVIRKGGSSKTYKRAVVGLYEPFHYPDDMEELYAQGARTGKGDEAALARDRWLQENYSLRTSEEMRKRAMFKYYKGSRWRSRTHANLGNTVKEIMKRRKEREEKVTEEVKRRYAAIAQGSATGAEGEQVVQTA
;
A
#
# COMPACT_ATOMS: atom_id res chain seq x y z
N MET A 1 46.20 -0.48 -4.41
CA MET A 1 45.43 0.66 -3.86
C MET A 1 44.13 0.80 -4.65
N SER A 2 42.98 0.55 -4.01
CA SER A 2 41.72 0.17 -4.65
C SER A 2 40.68 1.30 -4.78
N ARG A 3 39.99 1.32 -5.92
CA ARG A 3 39.01 2.29 -6.43
C ARG A 3 37.66 2.33 -5.69
N ILE A 4 37.63 2.47 -4.36
CA ILE A 4 36.38 2.40 -3.57
C ILE A 4 36.03 3.69 -2.79
N ILE A 5 36.83 4.77 -2.87
CA ILE A 5 36.62 5.97 -2.01
C ILE A 5 35.90 7.16 -2.70
N ARG A 6 35.50 7.08 -3.99
CA ARG A 6 34.94 8.25 -4.70
C ARG A 6 33.42 8.49 -4.62
N ARG A 7 32.68 7.91 -3.67
CA ARG A 7 31.20 7.98 -3.68
C ARG A 7 30.52 8.68 -2.50
N ALA A 8 31.22 9.54 -1.76
CA ALA A 8 30.66 10.18 -0.56
C ALA A 8 30.43 11.71 -0.61
N PHE A 9 30.66 12.42 -1.73
CA PHE A 9 30.55 13.90 -1.75
C PHE A 9 29.88 14.50 -3.01
N SER A 10 28.74 13.95 -3.46
CA SER A 10 27.95 14.58 -4.53
C SER A 10 26.46 14.67 -4.15
N ALA A 11 26.15 15.45 -3.13
CA ALA A 11 24.78 15.77 -2.73
C ALA A 11 24.65 17.25 -2.33
N PHE A 12 24.95 18.14 -3.28
CA PHE A 12 24.44 19.51 -3.29
C PHE A 12 24.14 19.89 -4.74
N PRO A 13 22.90 20.24 -5.12
CA PRO A 13 22.62 20.79 -6.45
C PRO A 13 23.26 22.18 -6.57
N PRO A 14 23.83 22.55 -7.73
CA PRO A 14 24.35 23.88 -7.95
C PRO A 14 23.20 24.91 -7.90
N ARG A 15 23.44 25.95 -7.11
CA ARG A 15 22.63 27.17 -7.00
C ARG A 15 22.56 27.84 -8.39
N ALA A 16 21.39 27.88 -9.00
CA ALA A 16 21.16 28.60 -10.25
C ALA A 16 21.42 30.10 -10.03
N GLY A 17 22.34 30.67 -10.81
CA GLY A 17 22.54 32.12 -10.90
C GLY A 17 21.45 32.80 -11.74
N PRO A 18 21.27 34.12 -11.60
CA PRO A 18 20.24 34.87 -12.31
C PRO A 18 20.62 35.06 -13.78
N SER A 19 19.87 34.45 -14.71
CA SER A 19 19.96 34.76 -16.14
C SER A 19 19.07 35.96 -16.45
N THR A 20 19.72 37.07 -16.79
CA THR A 20 19.11 38.30 -17.30
C THR A 20 18.84 38.18 -18.80
N THR A 21 17.58 37.99 -19.19
CA THR A 21 17.06 38.40 -20.51
C THR A 21 15.58 38.76 -20.38
N PRO A 22 15.18 40.03 -20.62
CA PRO A 22 13.78 40.43 -20.58
C PRO A 22 13.09 40.05 -21.90
N SER A 23 12.15 39.12 -21.85
CA SER A 23 11.17 38.91 -22.93
C SER A 23 9.95 39.79 -22.70
N PRO A 24 9.34 40.37 -23.75
CA PRO A 24 8.26 41.33 -23.62
C PRO A 24 7.00 40.70 -23.05
N ALA A 25 6.48 41.31 -22.00
CA ALA A 25 5.23 40.95 -21.35
C ALA A 25 4.07 41.17 -22.32
N THR A 26 3.46 40.08 -22.79
CA THR A 26 2.14 40.11 -23.41
C THR A 26 1.10 40.07 -22.29
N LEU A 27 0.27 41.12 -22.26
CA LEU A 27 -0.61 41.52 -21.17
C LEU A 27 -1.95 40.76 -21.12
N PHE A 28 -2.01 39.58 -21.72
CA PHE A 28 -3.18 38.72 -21.69
C PHE A 28 -2.76 37.30 -21.37
N PRO A 29 -3.28 36.67 -20.29
CA PRO A 29 -3.15 35.23 -20.13
C PRO A 29 -3.89 34.60 -21.30
N SER A 30 -3.13 34.17 -22.32
CA SER A 30 -3.66 33.32 -23.36
C SER A 30 -4.37 32.16 -22.66
N ALA A 31 -5.66 32.00 -22.98
CA ALA A 31 -6.46 30.87 -22.56
C ALA A 31 -5.62 29.61 -22.69
N SER A 32 -5.59 28.79 -21.62
CA SER A 32 -4.86 27.53 -21.60
C SER A 32 -5.18 26.77 -22.89
N SER A 33 -4.24 26.78 -23.83
CA SER A 33 -4.36 25.97 -25.02
C SER A 33 -4.70 24.56 -24.55
N VAL A 34 -5.63 23.91 -25.24
CA VAL A 34 -6.03 22.51 -25.05
C VAL A 34 -4.84 21.55 -25.30
N ALA A 35 -3.62 22.09 -25.38
CA ALA A 35 -2.35 21.41 -25.46
C ALA A 35 -2.07 20.62 -24.18
N SER A 36 -2.43 19.34 -24.28
CA SER A 36 -1.80 18.21 -23.59
C SER A 36 -2.33 17.95 -22.17
N THR A 37 -3.39 17.17 -22.11
CA THR A 37 -3.85 16.41 -20.92
C THR A 37 -2.87 15.31 -20.48
N LEU A 38 -1.65 15.25 -21.05
CA LEU A 38 -0.68 14.22 -20.72
C LEU A 38 -0.04 14.49 -19.35
N PRO A 39 -0.03 13.51 -18.43
CA PRO A 39 0.68 13.63 -17.16
C PRO A 39 2.13 14.05 -17.35
N GLN A 40 2.66 14.87 -16.44
CA GLN A 40 4.01 15.44 -16.52
C GLN A 40 5.11 14.37 -16.68
N ALA A 41 4.94 13.21 -16.04
CA ALA A 41 5.84 12.07 -16.18
C ALA A 41 5.88 11.49 -17.62
N VAL A 42 4.74 11.49 -18.32
CA VAL A 42 4.64 11.03 -19.71
C VAL A 42 5.29 12.03 -20.65
N ARG A 43 5.09 13.34 -20.40
CA ARG A 43 5.78 14.41 -21.16
C ARG A 43 7.29 14.28 -21.05
N ARG A 44 7.79 14.12 -19.82
CA ARG A 44 9.23 13.94 -19.56
C ARG A 44 9.78 12.72 -20.28
N ARG A 45 9.10 11.57 -20.21
CA ARG A 45 9.52 10.35 -20.92
C ARG A 45 9.53 10.53 -22.44
N ARG A 46 8.57 11.25 -23.02
CA ARG A 46 8.54 11.54 -24.47
C ARG A 46 9.65 12.50 -24.91
N ALA A 47 10.08 13.41 -24.03
CA ALA A 47 11.21 14.28 -24.29
C ALA A 47 12.56 13.52 -24.19
N GLU A 48 12.69 12.63 -23.20
CA GLU A 48 13.89 11.81 -23.00
C GLU A 48 14.01 10.69 -24.06
N HIS A 49 12.88 10.17 -24.54
CA HIS A 49 12.80 9.12 -25.54
C HIS A 49 11.74 9.47 -26.59
N PRO A 50 12.07 10.34 -27.57
CA PRO A 50 11.15 10.63 -28.66
C PRO A 50 10.83 9.34 -29.42
N PRO A 51 9.58 9.17 -29.89
CA PRO A 51 9.24 8.05 -30.75
C PRO A 51 10.15 8.06 -31.98
N HIS A 52 10.51 6.87 -32.46
CA HIS A 52 11.35 6.73 -33.65
C HIS A 52 10.67 7.44 -34.84
N PRO A 53 11.41 8.15 -35.73
CA PRO A 53 10.81 8.87 -36.85
C PRO A 53 10.02 7.96 -37.82
N GLN A 54 10.32 6.66 -37.83
CA GLN A 54 9.57 5.67 -38.61
C GLN A 54 8.39 5.04 -37.85
N SER A 55 8.19 5.35 -36.57
CA SER A 55 6.98 4.89 -35.88
C SER A 55 5.81 5.71 -36.40
N SER A 56 4.89 5.06 -37.11
CA SER A 56 3.65 5.69 -37.55
C SER A 56 2.93 6.31 -36.35
N ALA A 57 2.36 7.50 -36.54
CA ALA A 57 1.50 8.12 -35.54
C ALA A 57 0.44 7.10 -35.07
N SER A 58 0.00 7.21 -33.81
CA SER A 58 -1.08 6.34 -33.35
C SER A 58 -2.27 6.54 -34.29
N PRO A 59 -2.95 5.46 -34.73
CA PRO A 59 -4.10 5.58 -35.64
C PRO A 59 -5.24 6.43 -35.06
N LEU A 60 -5.24 6.66 -33.74
CA LEU A 60 -6.19 7.53 -33.05
C LEU A 60 -5.82 9.02 -33.07
N SER A 61 -4.60 9.34 -33.50
CA SER A 61 -4.06 10.70 -33.59
C SER A 61 -3.81 11.15 -35.04
N ASP A 62 -4.12 10.28 -35.99
CA ASP A 62 -3.88 10.48 -37.41
C ASP A 62 -5.10 11.15 -38.03
N ALA A 63 -4.97 12.43 -38.42
CA ALA A 63 -6.08 13.22 -38.94
C ALA A 63 -6.65 12.62 -40.24
N ASP A 64 -5.80 12.02 -41.07
CA ASP A 64 -6.17 11.35 -42.31
C ASP A 64 -7.16 10.19 -42.08
N LEU A 65 -7.06 9.50 -40.94
CA LEU A 65 -7.96 8.38 -40.60
C LEU A 65 -9.36 8.86 -40.19
N HIS A 66 -9.52 10.14 -39.85
CA HIS A 66 -10.81 10.77 -39.55
C HIS A 66 -11.46 11.41 -40.78
N ASP A 67 -10.71 11.63 -41.86
CA ASP A 67 -11.22 12.25 -43.07
C ASP A 67 -11.79 11.18 -44.02
N PRO A 68 -13.09 11.21 -44.32
CA PRO A 68 -13.71 10.25 -45.23
C PRO A 68 -13.11 10.27 -46.64
N THR A 69 -12.48 11.38 -47.04
CA THR A 69 -11.92 11.57 -48.38
C THR A 69 -10.48 11.06 -48.52
N SER A 70 -9.79 10.80 -47.41
CA SER A 70 -8.36 10.44 -47.43
C SER A 70 -8.07 9.07 -48.06
N GLY A 71 -9.05 8.16 -48.05
CA GLY A 71 -8.90 6.79 -48.57
C GLY A 71 -7.92 5.92 -47.78
N LYS A 72 -7.41 6.42 -46.64
CA LYS A 72 -6.47 5.71 -45.77
C LYS A 72 -7.20 4.61 -44.99
N LYS A 73 -6.75 3.35 -45.17
CA LYS A 73 -7.37 2.18 -44.53
C LYS A 73 -6.97 2.06 -43.06
N PHE A 74 -7.86 1.51 -42.24
CA PHE A 74 -7.54 1.21 -40.84
C PHE A 74 -6.46 0.13 -40.75
N PRO A 75 -5.61 0.18 -39.71
CA PRO A 75 -4.78 -0.96 -39.35
C PRO A 75 -5.63 -2.22 -39.16
N LEU A 76 -5.13 -3.37 -39.57
CA LEU A 76 -5.88 -4.64 -39.64
C LEU A 76 -6.63 -5.00 -38.34
N GLY A 77 -6.03 -4.70 -37.18
CA GLY A 77 -6.68 -4.93 -35.87
C GLY A 77 -7.89 -4.02 -35.61
N LEU A 78 -7.82 -2.75 -36.00
CA LEU A 78 -8.95 -1.81 -35.87
C LEU A 78 -10.02 -2.08 -36.92
N GLU A 79 -9.63 -2.44 -38.14
CA GLU A 79 -10.57 -2.83 -39.19
C GLU A 79 -11.38 -4.06 -38.73
N LYS A 80 -10.72 -5.08 -38.16
CA LYS A 80 -11.41 -6.26 -37.64
C LYS A 80 -12.42 -5.91 -36.54
N GLU A 81 -12.04 -5.05 -35.60
CA GLU A 81 -12.96 -4.61 -34.53
C GLU A 81 -14.15 -3.81 -35.08
N TYR A 82 -13.92 -2.99 -36.10
CA TYR A 82 -14.97 -2.22 -36.78
C TYR A 82 -15.95 -3.15 -37.52
N GLN A 83 -15.44 -4.11 -38.28
CA GLN A 83 -16.25 -5.10 -38.99
C GLN A 83 -17.03 -6.01 -38.01
N ASP A 84 -16.40 -6.40 -36.89
CA ASP A 84 -17.07 -7.16 -35.82
C ASP A 84 -18.27 -6.38 -35.25
N LEU A 85 -18.24 -5.05 -35.20
CA LEU A 85 -19.37 -4.22 -34.74
C LEU A 85 -20.47 -4.12 -35.80
N LEU A 86 -20.10 -3.92 -37.07
CA LEU A 86 -21.05 -3.89 -38.19
C LEU A 86 -21.84 -5.19 -38.31
N ASN A 87 -21.21 -6.33 -38.02
CA ASN A 87 -21.87 -7.64 -38.07
C ASN A 87 -22.87 -7.88 -36.93
N VAL A 88 -22.75 -7.13 -35.82
CA VAL A 88 -23.52 -7.36 -34.59
C VAL A 88 -24.63 -6.33 -34.39
N ALA A 89 -24.56 -5.18 -35.07
CA ALA A 89 -25.45 -4.07 -34.84
C ALA A 89 -25.97 -3.45 -36.13
N ASP A 90 -27.20 -2.96 -36.06
CA ASP A 90 -27.79 -2.10 -37.08
C ASP A 90 -27.54 -0.63 -36.71
N PHE A 91 -27.02 0.13 -37.69
CA PHE A 91 -26.66 1.54 -37.53
C PHE A 91 -27.67 2.48 -38.20
N GLY A 92 -28.80 1.95 -38.68
CA GLY A 92 -29.86 2.71 -39.34
C GLY A 92 -29.49 3.06 -40.79
N ALA A 93 -30.48 3.02 -41.67
CA ALA A 93 -30.30 3.38 -43.07
C ALA A 93 -30.05 4.90 -43.19
N GLY A 94 -28.85 5.30 -43.63
CA GLY A 94 -28.53 6.69 -43.97
C GLY A 94 -27.18 7.20 -43.47
N ILE A 95 -26.46 6.44 -42.65
CA ILE A 95 -25.10 6.82 -42.22
C ILE A 95 -24.08 6.22 -43.19
N ASP A 96 -23.24 7.09 -43.75
CA ASP A 96 -22.12 6.67 -44.61
C ASP A 96 -21.06 5.89 -43.82
N ASP A 97 -20.43 4.89 -44.45
CA ASP A 97 -19.39 4.04 -43.83
C ASP A 97 -18.23 4.88 -43.28
N ALA A 98 -17.89 5.95 -44.00
CA ALA A 98 -16.81 6.83 -43.60
C ALA A 98 -17.15 7.65 -42.32
N SER A 99 -18.43 8.01 -42.15
CA SER A 99 -18.92 8.65 -40.92
C SER A 99 -18.91 7.67 -39.74
N LEU A 100 -19.31 6.42 -39.96
CA LEU A 100 -19.26 5.35 -38.95
C LEU A 100 -17.83 5.06 -38.50
N ARG A 101 -16.87 5.01 -39.44
CA ARG A 101 -15.44 4.90 -39.16
C ARG A 101 -14.94 6.06 -38.27
N GLY A 102 -15.35 7.29 -38.58
CA GLY A 102 -15.02 8.47 -37.76
C GLY A 102 -15.57 8.37 -36.33
N LEU A 103 -16.83 7.96 -36.18
CA LEU A 103 -17.47 7.73 -34.87
C LEU A 103 -16.81 6.58 -34.09
N PHE A 104 -16.42 5.51 -34.77
CA PHE A 104 -15.68 4.39 -34.18
C PHE A 104 -14.34 4.83 -33.60
N LEU A 105 -13.56 5.64 -34.34
CA LEU A 105 -12.28 6.17 -33.85
C LEU A 105 -12.48 7.10 -32.66
N LYS A 106 -13.49 7.98 -32.71
CA LYS A 106 -13.86 8.86 -31.59
C LYS A 106 -14.20 8.05 -30.34
N GLY A 107 -15.09 7.07 -30.46
CA GLY A 107 -15.46 6.17 -29.36
C GLY A 107 -14.27 5.38 -28.82
N THR A 108 -13.36 4.96 -29.69
CA THR A 108 -12.14 4.23 -29.28
C THR A 108 -11.16 5.13 -28.53
N ALA A 109 -11.01 6.39 -28.94
CA ALA A 109 -10.20 7.38 -28.24
C ALA A 109 -10.78 7.71 -26.87
N GLU A 110 -12.09 7.93 -26.78
CA GLU A 110 -12.81 8.15 -25.52
C GLU A 110 -12.73 6.94 -24.59
N TRP A 111 -12.89 5.73 -25.11
CA TRP A 111 -12.76 4.51 -24.32
C TRP A 111 -11.38 4.38 -23.67
N LYS A 112 -10.32 4.74 -24.41
CA LYS A 112 -8.94 4.70 -23.90
C LYS A 112 -8.61 5.84 -22.92
N SER A 113 -9.27 6.99 -23.04
CA SER A 113 -9.07 8.13 -22.14
C SER A 113 -9.82 7.98 -20.81
N ARG A 114 -10.85 7.12 -20.74
CA ARG A 114 -11.54 6.76 -19.49
C ARG A 114 -10.57 6.20 -18.45
N VAL A 115 -10.71 6.68 -17.22
CA VAL A 115 -9.89 6.24 -16.08
C VAL A 115 -10.04 4.73 -15.90
N ARG A 116 -8.91 4.00 -15.95
CA ARG A 116 -8.83 2.55 -15.71
C ARG A 116 -9.39 2.23 -14.32
N GLY A 117 -10.67 1.92 -14.23
CA GLY A 117 -11.32 1.60 -12.96
C GLY A 117 -12.84 1.45 -13.02
N PHE A 118 -13.52 2.14 -13.94
CA PHE A 118 -14.99 2.17 -14.00
C PHE A 118 -15.61 1.48 -15.23
N ALA A 119 -14.79 0.98 -16.17
CA ALA A 119 -15.30 0.31 -17.34
C ALA A 119 -15.66 -1.17 -17.04
N PRO A 120 -16.82 -1.68 -17.51
CA PRO A 120 -17.13 -3.10 -17.46
C PRO A 120 -15.98 -3.90 -18.08
N ARG A 121 -15.43 -4.84 -17.33
CA ARG A 121 -14.30 -5.65 -17.78
C ARG A 121 -14.78 -6.63 -18.85
N GLY A 122 -14.15 -6.59 -20.02
CA GLY A 122 -14.39 -7.58 -21.09
C GLY A 122 -14.47 -6.93 -22.47
N ARG A 123 -14.36 -7.77 -23.51
CA ARG A 123 -14.52 -7.34 -24.91
C ARG A 123 -15.93 -6.82 -25.17
N THR A 124 -16.93 -7.44 -24.54
CA THR A 124 -18.36 -7.07 -24.61
C THR A 124 -18.61 -5.65 -24.10
N GLY A 125 -18.10 -5.30 -22.91
CA GLY A 125 -18.29 -3.96 -22.34
C GLY A 125 -17.69 -2.82 -23.18
N ARG A 126 -16.59 -3.09 -23.91
CA ARG A 126 -16.04 -2.15 -24.88
C ARG A 126 -16.94 -2.02 -26.10
N HIS A 127 -17.42 -3.13 -26.65
CA HIS A 127 -18.29 -3.13 -27.84
C HIS A 127 -19.60 -2.39 -27.54
N ASP A 128 -20.21 -2.64 -26.39
CA ASP A 128 -21.45 -1.97 -25.97
C ASP A 128 -21.28 -0.45 -25.87
N TYR A 129 -20.13 -0.01 -25.35
CA TYR A 129 -19.80 1.41 -25.34
C TYR A 129 -19.63 1.99 -26.73
N LEU A 130 -18.88 1.31 -27.60
CA LEU A 130 -18.65 1.77 -28.98
C LEU A 130 -19.95 1.82 -29.76
N LEU A 131 -20.84 0.84 -29.59
CA LEU A 131 -22.19 0.85 -30.17
C LEU A 131 -22.98 2.07 -29.73
N GLY A 132 -22.98 2.40 -28.42
CA GLY A 132 -23.64 3.59 -27.91
C GLY A 132 -23.10 4.90 -28.50
N VAL A 133 -21.77 5.01 -28.73
CA VAL A 133 -21.16 6.19 -29.36
C VAL A 133 -21.47 6.27 -30.85
N MET A 134 -21.52 5.12 -31.53
CA MET A 134 -21.82 5.03 -32.96
C MET A 134 -23.33 5.09 -33.26
N GLY A 135 -24.20 5.06 -32.24
CA GLY A 135 -25.65 5.05 -32.41
C GLY A 135 -26.23 3.70 -32.87
N GLY A 136 -25.44 2.62 -32.81
CA GLY A 136 -25.87 1.30 -33.24
C GLY A 136 -26.73 0.60 -32.20
N LYS A 137 -27.77 -0.11 -32.65
CA LYS A 137 -28.56 -1.03 -31.82
C LYS A 137 -28.08 -2.45 -32.10
N LYS A 138 -27.87 -3.26 -31.05
CA LYS A 138 -27.58 -4.68 -31.27
C LYS A 138 -28.73 -5.30 -32.05
N LEU A 139 -28.39 -6.04 -33.10
CA LEU A 139 -29.34 -6.96 -33.70
C LEU A 139 -29.65 -7.97 -32.60
N ASP A 140 -30.91 -8.00 -32.16
CA ASP A 140 -31.39 -9.07 -31.28
C ASP A 140 -31.17 -10.36 -32.05
N GLN A 141 -30.07 -11.05 -31.75
CA GLN A 141 -29.97 -12.44 -32.10
C GLN A 141 -31.13 -13.08 -31.34
N GLU A 142 -32.16 -13.49 -32.07
CA GLU A 142 -33.19 -14.42 -31.62
C GLU A 142 -32.49 -15.70 -31.16
N VAL A 143 -31.84 -15.64 -30.00
CA VAL A 143 -31.48 -16.80 -29.23
C VAL A 143 -32.80 -17.28 -28.69
N ALA A 144 -33.31 -18.31 -29.35
CA ALA A 144 -34.38 -19.16 -28.88
C ALA A 144 -34.13 -19.53 -27.40
N GLN A 145 -34.68 -18.72 -26.49
CA GLN A 145 -34.94 -19.07 -25.12
C GLN A 145 -36.43 -18.84 -24.91
N VAL A 146 -37.17 -19.92 -25.11
CA VAL A 146 -38.50 -20.10 -24.53
C VAL A 146 -38.36 -19.88 -23.02
N GLY A 147 -39.02 -18.84 -22.55
CA GLY A 147 -38.99 -18.39 -21.16
C GLY A 147 -39.87 -17.17 -21.02
N GLU A 148 -41.18 -17.38 -21.17
CA GLU A 148 -42.24 -16.43 -20.87
C GLU A 148 -42.02 -15.79 -19.49
N GLY A 149 -42.17 -14.46 -19.38
CA GLY A 149 -42.16 -13.78 -18.09
C GLY A 149 -41.85 -12.30 -18.12
N GLU A 150 -42.81 -11.53 -18.64
CA GLU A 150 -43.20 -10.17 -18.23
C GLU A 150 -42.19 -9.00 -18.30
N GLU A 151 -42.62 -8.00 -19.07
CA GLU A 151 -42.08 -6.65 -19.16
C GLU A 151 -42.11 -5.93 -17.80
N ALA A 152 -40.97 -5.42 -17.35
CA ALA A 152 -40.91 -4.44 -16.28
C ALA A 152 -40.00 -3.27 -16.68
N ILE A 153 -40.71 -2.24 -17.15
CA ILE A 153 -40.41 -0.82 -17.22
C ILE A 153 -39.24 -0.38 -16.32
N ALA A 154 -38.21 0.18 -16.97
CA ALA A 154 -37.07 0.83 -16.35
C ALA A 154 -37.51 2.03 -15.48
N THR A 155 -37.46 1.85 -14.17
CA THR A 155 -37.43 2.95 -13.21
C THR A 155 -36.04 2.98 -12.58
N THR A 156 -35.24 3.97 -12.96
CA THR A 156 -33.99 4.35 -12.31
C THR A 156 -34.28 4.91 -10.92
N THR A 157 -34.53 4.02 -9.95
CA THR A 157 -34.45 4.33 -8.53
C THR A 157 -33.01 4.12 -8.07
N THR A 158 -32.35 5.24 -7.80
CA THR A 158 -31.08 5.35 -7.07
C THR A 158 -31.28 4.76 -5.67
N THR A 159 -31.26 3.44 -5.57
CA THR A 159 -31.41 2.71 -4.32
C THR A 159 -30.06 2.78 -3.64
N SER A 160 -30.00 3.42 -2.46
CA SER A 160 -28.86 3.36 -1.56
C SER A 160 -28.53 1.89 -1.32
N ALA A 161 -27.45 1.42 -1.96
CA ALA A 161 -27.07 0.02 -1.93
C ALA A 161 -26.87 -0.42 -0.48
N ASP A 162 -27.70 -1.34 0.00
CA ASP A 162 -27.47 -2.03 1.26
C ASP A 162 -26.05 -2.61 1.22
N PRO A 163 -25.23 -2.41 2.27
CA PRO A 163 -23.88 -3.00 2.33
C PRO A 163 -23.90 -4.53 2.25
N ASP A 164 -25.06 -5.14 2.43
CA ASP A 164 -25.31 -6.58 2.40
C ASP A 164 -25.74 -7.10 1.01
N GLN A 165 -25.96 -6.23 0.03
CA GLN A 165 -26.20 -6.70 -1.35
C GLN A 165 -24.91 -7.33 -1.88
N ILE A 166 -24.89 -8.66 -1.99
CA ILE A 166 -23.74 -9.43 -2.47
C ILE A 166 -23.54 -9.13 -3.96
N VAL A 167 -22.69 -8.15 -4.25
CA VAL A 167 -22.25 -7.83 -5.61
C VAL A 167 -21.15 -8.80 -6.01
N GLY A 168 -21.49 -10.01 -6.46
CA GLY A 168 -20.48 -10.96 -6.94
C GLY A 168 -20.95 -12.41 -7.15
N GLN A 169 -20.01 -13.23 -7.63
CA GLN A 169 -20.20 -14.67 -7.79
C GLN A 169 -20.29 -15.35 -6.42
N ARG A 170 -21.31 -16.18 -6.22
CA ARG A 170 -21.46 -16.98 -4.99
C ARG A 170 -20.46 -18.13 -5.00
N ILE A 171 -19.68 -18.24 -3.93
CA ILE A 171 -18.71 -19.33 -3.70
C ILE A 171 -19.21 -20.11 -2.49
N TYR A 172 -19.73 -21.32 -2.73
CA TYR A 172 -20.31 -22.15 -1.66
C TYR A 172 -19.24 -22.86 -0.82
N LEU A 173 -18.13 -23.27 -1.44
CA LEU A 173 -17.08 -24.06 -0.81
C LEU A 173 -15.70 -23.42 -1.07
N PRO A 174 -15.34 -22.37 -0.32
CA PRO A 174 -14.07 -21.68 -0.52
C PRO A 174 -12.90 -22.55 -0.03
N ASN A 175 -11.98 -22.90 -0.92
CA ASN A 175 -10.70 -23.55 -0.57
C ASN A 175 -9.60 -22.49 -0.37
N ILE A 176 -9.76 -21.64 0.64
CA ILE A 176 -8.79 -20.60 0.97
C ILE A 176 -8.30 -20.75 2.40
N GLN A 177 -7.03 -20.39 2.62
CA GLN A 177 -6.43 -20.37 3.94
C GLN A 177 -6.02 -18.95 4.27
N ILE A 178 -6.58 -18.42 5.36
CA ILE A 178 -6.25 -17.11 5.92
C ILE A 178 -5.58 -17.33 7.26
N ARG A 179 -4.45 -16.64 7.50
CA ARG A 179 -3.71 -16.77 8.75
C ARG A 179 -3.72 -15.43 9.48
N LEU A 180 -4.29 -15.40 10.69
CA LEU A 180 -4.15 -14.27 11.59
C LEU A 180 -2.68 -14.18 12.05
N MET A 181 -2.10 -12.99 11.95
CA MET A 181 -0.73 -12.70 12.33
C MET A 181 -0.73 -11.65 13.43
N ARG A 182 0.19 -11.78 14.39
CA ARG A 182 0.44 -10.74 15.38
C ARG A 182 0.86 -9.44 14.68
N ASN A 183 0.26 -8.33 15.12
CA ASN A 183 0.68 -7.02 14.64
C ASN A 183 2.09 -6.73 15.17
N HIS A 184 2.90 -6.09 14.32
CA HIS A 184 4.22 -5.66 14.73
C HIS A 184 4.13 -4.26 15.33
N THR A 185 4.35 -4.15 16.64
CA THR A 185 4.46 -2.88 17.34
C THR A 185 5.93 -2.49 17.46
N PRO A 186 6.38 -1.37 16.87
CA PRO A 186 7.73 -0.86 17.09
C PRO A 186 7.99 -0.62 18.58
N PRO A 187 9.25 -0.79 19.06
CA PRO A 187 9.57 -0.54 20.46
C PRO A 187 9.26 0.91 20.84
N GLY A 188 8.51 1.10 21.91
CA GLY A 188 8.10 2.42 22.41
C GLY A 188 6.78 2.97 21.84
N GLN A 189 6.09 2.22 20.99
CA GLN A 189 4.72 2.53 20.57
C GLN A 189 3.72 1.62 21.29
N SER A 190 2.52 2.13 21.56
CA SER A 190 1.42 1.34 22.11
C SER A 190 0.84 0.40 21.05
N TYR A 191 0.36 -0.76 21.45
CA TYR A 191 -0.36 -1.69 20.57
C TYR A 191 -1.73 -1.12 20.19
N ASP A 192 -2.09 -1.19 18.90
CA ASP A 192 -3.41 -0.79 18.43
C ASP A 192 -4.35 -2.01 18.36
N PRO A 193 -5.35 -2.12 19.26
CA PRO A 193 -6.25 -3.26 19.32
C PRO A 193 -7.32 -3.25 18.22
N ASN A 194 -7.55 -2.11 17.56
CA ASN A 194 -8.54 -2.01 16.48
C ASN A 194 -7.97 -2.43 15.12
N ILE A 195 -6.74 -2.94 15.09
CA ILE A 195 -6.11 -3.41 13.87
C ILE A 195 -5.86 -4.91 13.98
N ALA A 196 -6.15 -5.65 12.91
CA ALA A 196 -5.74 -7.03 12.76
C ALA A 196 -4.99 -7.23 11.45
N THR A 197 -3.92 -8.03 11.49
CA THR A 197 -3.12 -8.36 10.30
C THR A 197 -3.34 -9.81 9.90
N PHE A 198 -3.65 -10.04 8.63
CA PHE A 198 -3.82 -11.37 8.04
C PHE A 198 -2.80 -11.61 6.94
N ARG A 199 -2.40 -12.88 6.76
CA ARG A 199 -1.81 -13.37 5.51
C ARG A 199 -2.91 -14.03 4.70
N ILE A 200 -3.04 -13.59 3.46
CA ILE A 200 -4.06 -14.05 2.53
C ILE A 200 -3.42 -14.57 1.24
N PRO A 201 -4.13 -15.40 0.46
CA PRO A 201 -3.68 -15.83 -0.85
C PRO A 201 -3.42 -14.62 -1.78
N PRO A 202 -2.36 -14.64 -2.62
CA PRO A 202 -2.08 -13.55 -3.56
C PRO A 202 -3.20 -13.29 -4.58
N SER A 203 -4.06 -14.27 -4.85
CA SER A 203 -5.24 -14.14 -5.72
C SER A 203 -6.40 -13.40 -5.06
N MET A 204 -6.48 -13.40 -3.72
CA MET A 204 -7.63 -12.87 -2.99
C MET A 204 -7.68 -11.33 -3.03
N THR A 205 -8.84 -10.75 -3.31
CA THR A 205 -9.02 -9.29 -3.36
C THR A 205 -9.52 -8.72 -2.02
N LYS A 206 -9.59 -7.39 -1.91
CA LYS A 206 -10.07 -6.70 -0.70
C LYS A 206 -11.55 -6.95 -0.45
N THR A 207 -12.35 -6.97 -1.52
CA THR A 207 -13.79 -7.24 -1.46
C THR A 207 -14.04 -8.69 -1.04
N ASP A 208 -13.30 -9.65 -1.61
CA ASP A 208 -13.41 -11.06 -1.22
C ASP A 208 -13.09 -11.25 0.25
N LEU A 209 -12.06 -10.57 0.77
CA LEU A 209 -11.68 -10.67 2.17
C LEU A 209 -12.75 -10.08 3.09
N ARG A 210 -13.32 -8.93 2.73
CA ARG A 210 -14.43 -8.32 3.50
C ARG A 210 -15.62 -9.28 3.57
N SER A 211 -16.05 -9.79 2.42
CA SER A 211 -17.20 -10.72 2.35
C SER A 211 -16.92 -12.02 3.08
N TYR A 212 -15.69 -12.55 2.99
CA TYR A 212 -15.31 -13.78 3.69
C TYR A 212 -15.30 -13.61 5.22
N LEU A 213 -14.71 -12.52 5.73
CA LEU A 213 -14.69 -12.24 7.17
C LEU A 213 -16.09 -12.03 7.73
N LEU A 214 -16.97 -11.36 6.98
CA LEU A 214 -18.37 -11.18 7.36
C LEU A 214 -19.15 -12.50 7.33
N ALA A 215 -19.09 -13.26 6.23
CA ALA A 215 -19.90 -14.46 6.06
C ALA A 215 -19.46 -15.64 6.93
N VAL A 216 -18.15 -15.82 7.13
CA VAL A 216 -17.60 -16.99 7.86
C VAL A 216 -17.41 -16.70 9.34
N TYR A 217 -16.95 -15.50 9.70
CA TYR A 217 -16.61 -15.15 11.08
C TYR A 217 -17.55 -14.10 11.70
N ASN A 218 -18.57 -13.63 10.97
CA ASN A 218 -19.44 -12.53 11.39
C ASN A 218 -18.65 -11.27 11.81
N LEU A 219 -17.48 -11.05 11.19
CA LEU A 219 -16.57 -9.98 11.55
C LEU A 219 -16.78 -8.77 10.63
N LYS A 220 -17.37 -7.71 11.18
CA LYS A 220 -17.51 -6.43 10.49
C LYS A 220 -16.18 -5.68 10.50
N VAL A 221 -15.80 -5.12 9.36
CA VAL A 221 -14.50 -4.46 9.16
C VAL A 221 -14.69 -3.07 8.57
N SER A 222 -13.97 -2.08 9.10
CA SER A 222 -14.06 -0.69 8.67
C SER A 222 -13.28 -0.44 7.38
N PHE A 223 -12.00 -0.81 7.37
CA PHE A 223 -11.12 -0.66 6.20
C PHE A 223 -10.21 -1.87 6.01
N ILE A 224 -9.76 -2.07 4.78
CA ILE A 224 -8.78 -3.12 4.42
C ILE A 224 -7.69 -2.49 3.56
N ARG A 225 -6.44 -2.61 4.02
CA ARG A 225 -5.22 -2.29 3.25
C ARG A 225 -4.50 -3.57 2.92
N THR A 226 -3.98 -3.70 1.71
CA THR A 226 -3.32 -4.93 1.26
C THR A 226 -1.99 -4.62 0.62
N ASP A 227 -0.97 -5.37 0.99
CA ASP A 227 0.39 -5.25 0.47
C ASP A 227 0.87 -6.61 -0.04
N ASN A 228 1.48 -6.64 -1.22
CA ASN A 228 2.09 -7.84 -1.77
C ASN A 228 3.56 -7.91 -1.36
N TYR A 229 3.92 -8.87 -0.52
CA TYR A 229 5.31 -9.16 -0.18
C TYR A 229 5.89 -10.16 -1.16
N ILE A 230 6.98 -9.75 -1.81
CA ILE A 230 7.75 -10.59 -2.71
C ILE A 230 8.98 -11.07 -1.94
N GLY A 231 9.24 -12.38 -1.98
CA GLY A 231 10.42 -12.95 -1.34
C GLY A 231 11.73 -12.36 -1.86
N GLU A 232 12.72 -12.32 -0.97
CA GLU A 232 14.09 -11.86 -1.29
C GLU A 232 14.74 -12.74 -2.36
N ILE A 233 15.61 -12.14 -3.17
CA ILE A 233 16.49 -12.89 -4.08
C ILE A 233 17.63 -13.49 -3.24
N GLY A 234 17.80 -14.81 -3.32
CA GLY A 234 18.83 -15.53 -2.60
C GLY A 234 19.57 -16.50 -3.51
N ARG A 235 20.40 -17.35 -2.91
CA ARG A 235 21.00 -18.48 -3.60
C ARG A 235 20.36 -19.78 -3.14
N SER A 236 20.13 -20.70 -4.08
CA SER A 236 19.74 -22.07 -3.79
C SER A 236 20.88 -22.81 -3.09
N ARG A 237 20.62 -24.00 -2.56
CA ARG A 237 21.68 -24.87 -2.00
C ARG A 237 22.77 -25.15 -3.04
N THR A 238 22.41 -25.17 -4.32
CA THR A 238 23.30 -25.41 -5.47
C THR A 238 24.01 -24.12 -5.93
N GLY A 239 23.74 -22.97 -5.32
CA GLY A 239 24.39 -21.69 -5.63
C GLY A 239 23.69 -20.85 -6.72
N GLU A 240 22.63 -21.38 -7.35
CA GLU A 240 21.83 -20.67 -8.34
C GLU A 240 21.09 -19.48 -7.70
N VAL A 241 21.06 -18.34 -8.39
CA VAL A 241 20.34 -17.15 -7.92
C VAL A 241 18.84 -17.36 -8.16
N ILE A 242 18.13 -17.73 -7.09
CA ILE A 242 16.69 -17.94 -7.11
C ILE A 242 15.99 -16.98 -6.17
N ARG A 243 14.77 -16.58 -6.52
CA ARG A 243 13.91 -15.89 -5.55
C ARG A 243 13.48 -16.90 -4.48
N LYS A 244 13.72 -16.57 -3.21
CA LYS A 244 13.28 -17.41 -2.10
C LYS A 244 11.76 -17.41 -2.06
N GLY A 245 11.18 -18.48 -2.58
CA GLY A 245 9.74 -18.69 -2.66
C GLY A 245 9.12 -19.25 -1.38
N GLY A 246 7.84 -19.59 -1.47
CA GLY A 246 7.06 -20.22 -0.40
C GLY A 246 6.17 -19.24 0.38
N SER A 247 5.12 -19.78 1.00
CA SER A 247 4.10 -19.02 1.75
C SER A 247 4.67 -18.16 2.88
N SER A 248 5.84 -18.52 3.44
CA SER A 248 6.49 -17.71 4.47
C SER A 248 7.20 -16.47 3.92
N LYS A 249 7.58 -16.44 2.65
CA LYS A 249 8.43 -15.40 2.06
C LYS A 249 7.67 -14.54 1.05
N THR A 250 6.86 -15.18 0.21
CA THR A 250 5.98 -14.50 -0.73
C THR A 250 4.55 -14.68 -0.24
N TYR A 251 3.91 -13.59 0.16
CA TYR A 251 2.55 -13.58 0.68
C TYR A 251 1.91 -12.23 0.46
N LYS A 252 0.58 -12.20 0.45
CA LYS A 252 -0.17 -10.95 0.51
C LYS A 252 -0.55 -10.71 1.97
N ARG A 253 -0.20 -9.53 2.49
CA ARG A 253 -0.59 -9.06 3.82
C ARG A 253 -1.85 -8.23 3.69
N ALA A 254 -2.84 -8.45 4.56
CA ALA A 254 -3.99 -7.60 4.71
C ALA A 254 -4.01 -7.01 6.12
N VAL A 255 -4.02 -5.69 6.23
CA VAL A 255 -4.23 -4.96 7.48
C VAL A 255 -5.69 -4.51 7.49
N VAL A 256 -6.41 -4.93 8.51
CA VAL A 256 -7.86 -4.80 8.63
C VAL A 256 -8.16 -3.94 9.85
N GLY A 257 -9.01 -2.92 9.68
CA GLY A 257 -9.57 -2.15 10.78
C GLY A 257 -10.82 -2.84 11.32
N LEU A 258 -10.82 -3.12 12.62
CA LEU A 258 -11.93 -3.71 13.37
C LEU A 258 -12.82 -2.61 13.95
N TYR A 259 -14.09 -2.92 14.17
CA TYR A 259 -14.99 -2.08 14.97
C TYR A 259 -14.85 -2.35 16.47
N GLU A 260 -14.54 -3.59 16.83
CA GLU A 260 -14.34 -4.03 18.20
C GLU A 260 -12.84 -4.27 18.45
N PRO A 261 -12.30 -3.82 19.60
CA PRO A 261 -10.90 -4.01 19.92
C PRO A 261 -10.59 -5.49 20.17
N PHE A 262 -9.45 -5.96 19.66
CA PHE A 262 -8.99 -7.33 19.81
C PHE A 262 -7.58 -7.38 20.40
N HIS A 263 -7.44 -8.10 21.52
CA HIS A 263 -6.17 -8.42 22.15
C HIS A 263 -5.86 -9.91 22.00
N TYR A 264 -4.57 -10.21 21.87
CA TYR A 264 -4.14 -11.61 21.87
C TYR A 264 -4.22 -12.20 23.28
N PRO A 265 -4.50 -13.51 23.43
CA PRO A 265 -4.59 -14.14 24.75
C PRO A 265 -3.29 -14.09 25.57
N ASP A 266 -2.16 -13.84 24.93
CA ASP A 266 -0.85 -13.69 25.56
C ASP A 266 -0.34 -12.24 25.57
N ASP A 267 -1.22 -11.28 25.32
CA ASP A 267 -0.90 -9.86 25.46
C ASP A 267 -0.78 -9.50 26.94
N MET A 268 0.44 -9.25 27.38
CA MET A 268 0.75 -8.99 28.78
C MET A 268 0.14 -7.68 29.26
N GLU A 269 0.11 -6.64 28.40
CA GLU A 269 -0.40 -5.31 28.77
C GLU A 269 -1.90 -5.38 29.11
N GLU A 270 -2.68 -6.09 28.31
CA GLU A 270 -4.11 -6.28 28.59
C GLU A 270 -4.34 -7.18 29.81
N LEU A 271 -3.50 -8.19 30.04
CA LEU A 271 -3.60 -9.02 31.25
C LEU A 271 -3.36 -8.19 32.53
N TYR A 272 -2.39 -7.28 32.52
CA TYR A 272 -2.19 -6.33 33.62
C TYR A 272 -3.39 -5.39 33.77
N ALA A 273 -3.91 -4.84 32.67
CA ALA A 273 -5.08 -3.96 32.69
C ALA A 273 -6.35 -4.66 33.21
N GLN A 274 -6.57 -5.91 32.80
CA GLN A 274 -7.69 -6.74 33.25
C GLN A 274 -7.56 -7.11 34.72
N GLY A 275 -6.35 -7.44 35.18
CA GLY A 275 -6.04 -7.70 36.59
C GLY A 275 -6.33 -6.49 37.48
N ALA A 276 -5.95 -5.30 37.01
CA ALA A 276 -6.28 -4.03 37.68
C ALA A 276 -7.79 -3.78 37.73
N ARG A 277 -8.51 -3.97 36.61
CA ARG A 277 -9.98 -3.80 36.54
C ARG A 277 -10.74 -4.78 37.45
N THR A 278 -10.25 -6.00 37.58
CA THR A 278 -10.91 -7.06 38.36
C THR A 278 -10.47 -7.09 39.83
N GLY A 279 -9.52 -6.23 40.24
CA GLY A 279 -8.99 -6.18 41.60
C GLY A 279 -8.07 -7.35 41.97
N LYS A 280 -7.68 -8.19 41.00
CA LYS A 280 -6.77 -9.34 41.20
C LYS A 280 -5.28 -8.97 41.04
N GLY A 281 -5.00 -7.70 40.73
CA GLY A 281 -3.64 -7.21 40.54
C GLY A 281 -2.91 -7.95 39.42
N ASP A 282 -1.61 -8.19 39.60
CA ASP A 282 -0.71 -8.69 38.55
C ASP A 282 -0.64 -10.23 38.46
N GLU A 283 -1.45 -10.95 39.25
CA GLU A 283 -1.33 -12.40 39.40
C GLU A 283 -1.47 -13.17 38.08
N ALA A 284 -2.48 -12.83 37.28
CA ALA A 284 -2.75 -13.49 36.01
C ALA A 284 -1.63 -13.27 34.99
N ALA A 285 -1.11 -12.04 34.91
CA ALA A 285 0.01 -11.71 34.04
C ALA A 285 1.29 -12.45 34.47
N LEU A 286 1.62 -12.41 35.77
CA LEU A 286 2.80 -13.11 36.30
C LEU A 286 2.72 -14.63 36.13
N ALA A 287 1.54 -15.23 36.34
CA ALA A 287 1.32 -16.65 36.09
C ALA A 287 1.54 -17.00 34.61
N ARG A 288 1.07 -16.13 33.70
CA ARG A 288 1.28 -16.29 32.27
C ARG A 288 2.75 -16.14 31.86
N ASP A 289 3.46 -15.14 32.39
CA ASP A 289 4.90 -14.96 32.15
C ASP A 289 5.70 -16.18 32.61
N ARG A 290 5.39 -16.70 33.81
CA ARG A 290 6.00 -17.94 34.32
C ARG A 290 5.73 -19.12 33.39
N TRP A 291 4.48 -19.33 32.99
CA TRP A 291 4.13 -20.43 32.07
C TRP A 291 4.84 -20.30 30.71
N LEU A 292 4.92 -19.09 30.14
CA LEU A 292 5.64 -18.85 28.89
C LEU A 292 7.13 -19.13 29.05
N GLN A 293 7.71 -18.72 30.18
CA GLN A 293 9.10 -18.94 30.50
C GLN A 293 9.41 -20.44 30.69
N GLU A 294 8.55 -21.20 31.37
CA GLU A 294 8.72 -22.64 31.59
C GLU A 294 8.61 -23.43 30.28
N ASN A 295 7.60 -23.16 29.45
CA ASN A 295 7.34 -23.92 28.24
C ASN A 295 8.23 -23.54 27.06
N TYR A 296 8.60 -22.25 26.94
CA TYR A 296 9.34 -21.75 25.78
C TYR A 296 10.73 -21.22 26.10
N SER A 297 11.12 -21.13 27.39
CA SER A 297 12.43 -20.64 27.82
C SER A 297 12.80 -19.29 27.18
N LEU A 298 11.84 -18.36 27.09
CA LEU A 298 11.97 -17.11 26.33
C LEU A 298 13.20 -16.31 26.76
N ARG A 299 13.39 -16.05 28.06
CA ARG A 299 14.55 -15.32 28.58
C ARG A 299 15.87 -16.02 28.26
N THR A 300 15.92 -17.34 28.38
CA THR A 300 17.11 -18.13 28.05
C THR A 300 17.44 -18.02 26.56
N SER A 301 16.42 -18.08 25.70
CA SER A 301 16.58 -17.92 24.26
C SER A 301 17.06 -16.51 23.88
N GLU A 302 16.56 -15.48 24.56
CA GLU A 302 17.00 -14.09 24.38
C GLU A 302 18.43 -13.90 24.85
N GLU A 303 18.81 -14.45 25.99
CA GLU A 303 20.18 -14.45 26.48
C GLU A 303 21.11 -15.18 25.53
N MET A 304 20.72 -16.36 25.02
CA MET A 304 21.49 -17.08 24.02
C MET A 304 21.64 -16.26 22.73
N ARG A 305 20.57 -15.59 22.27
CA ARG A 305 20.60 -14.72 21.09
C ARG A 305 21.51 -13.52 21.31
N LYS A 306 21.43 -12.86 22.46
CA LYS A 306 22.33 -11.76 22.86
C LYS A 306 23.78 -12.25 22.90
N ARG A 307 24.06 -13.38 23.55
CA ARG A 307 25.41 -14.00 23.62
C ARG A 307 25.93 -14.36 22.23
N ALA A 308 25.10 -14.95 21.37
CA ALA A 308 25.46 -15.30 20.00
C ALA A 308 25.74 -14.03 19.16
N MET A 309 24.89 -13.02 19.27
CA MET A 309 25.08 -11.71 18.62
C MET A 309 26.39 -11.06 19.08
N PHE A 310 26.69 -11.08 20.38
CA PHE A 310 27.97 -10.64 20.92
C PHE A 310 29.15 -11.45 20.35
N LYS A 311 29.00 -12.77 20.16
CA LYS A 311 30.03 -13.61 19.52
C LYS A 311 30.28 -13.20 18.07
N TYR A 312 29.23 -12.89 17.31
CA TYR A 312 29.35 -12.37 15.94
C TYR A 312 30.07 -11.01 15.91
N TYR A 313 29.72 -10.08 16.80
CA TYR A 313 30.38 -8.77 16.88
C TYR A 313 31.81 -8.83 17.42
N LYS A 314 32.15 -9.83 18.25
CA LYS A 314 33.50 -10.03 18.78
C LYS A 314 34.49 -10.53 17.70
N GLY A 315 33.99 -10.92 16.52
CA GLY A 315 34.80 -11.44 15.41
C GLY A 315 35.38 -12.83 15.69
N SER A 316 35.53 -13.64 14.65
CA SER A 316 36.09 -15.01 14.72
C SER A 316 37.59 -15.08 15.06
N ARG A 317 38.24 -13.95 15.33
CA ARG A 317 39.69 -13.91 15.61
C ARG A 317 39.93 -14.07 17.11
N TRP A 318 39.94 -15.34 17.53
CA TRP A 318 40.27 -15.77 18.90
C TRP A 318 41.70 -15.37 19.33
N ARG A 319 42.58 -14.97 18.40
CA ARG A 319 43.94 -14.49 18.69
C ARG A 319 44.39 -13.42 17.70
N SER A 320 44.10 -12.14 17.95
CA SER A 320 45.07 -11.11 17.57
C SER A 320 45.40 -10.33 18.82
N ARG A 321 46.69 -10.31 19.16
CA ARG A 321 47.29 -9.67 20.34
C ARG A 321 47.22 -8.13 20.26
N THR A 322 46.55 -7.60 19.24
CA THR A 322 46.43 -6.18 18.93
C THR A 322 45.04 -5.71 19.33
N HIS A 323 45.01 -4.76 20.28
CA HIS A 323 43.88 -4.30 21.08
C HIS A 323 42.69 -3.64 20.33
N ALA A 324 42.63 -3.69 19.00
CA ALA A 324 41.61 -3.00 18.20
C ALA A 324 40.33 -3.85 17.99
N ASN A 325 39.81 -4.47 19.06
CA ASN A 325 38.64 -5.32 18.96
C ASN A 325 37.38 -4.53 19.35
N LEU A 326 36.46 -4.33 18.38
CA LEU A 326 35.23 -3.54 18.53
C LEU A 326 34.37 -3.99 19.73
N GLY A 327 34.45 -5.27 20.11
CA GLY A 327 33.74 -5.79 21.29
C GLY A 327 34.25 -5.22 22.63
N ASN A 328 35.56 -4.94 22.75
CA ASN A 328 36.12 -4.33 23.96
C ASN A 328 35.74 -2.85 24.05
N THR A 329 35.79 -2.13 22.92
CA THR A 329 35.36 -0.73 22.88
C THR A 329 33.88 -0.59 23.18
N VAL A 330 33.01 -1.45 22.65
CA VAL A 330 31.57 -1.45 22.99
C VAL A 330 31.33 -1.74 24.47
N LYS A 331 32.05 -2.71 25.07
CA LYS A 331 31.95 -2.98 26.52
C LYS A 331 32.39 -1.77 27.35
N GLU A 332 33.47 -1.12 26.96
CA GLU A 332 33.97 0.07 27.64
C GLU A 332 33.01 1.25 27.49
N ILE A 333 32.41 1.44 26.31
CA ILE A 333 31.35 2.43 26.08
C ILE A 333 30.14 2.14 26.98
N MET A 334 29.70 0.87 27.06
CA MET A 334 28.59 0.50 27.96
C MET A 334 28.92 0.74 29.43
N LYS A 335 30.14 0.41 29.88
CA LYS A 335 30.59 0.68 31.24
C LYS A 335 30.57 2.19 31.55
N ARG A 336 31.17 3.00 30.66
CA ARG A 336 31.17 4.47 30.80
C ARG A 336 29.76 5.07 30.74
N ARG A 337 28.86 4.49 29.95
CA ARG A 337 27.46 4.92 29.87
C ARG A 337 26.73 4.63 31.19
N LYS A 338 26.93 3.44 31.76
CA LYS A 338 26.37 3.07 33.06
C LYS A 338 26.87 3.98 34.18
N GLU A 339 28.18 4.23 34.26
CA GLU A 339 28.76 5.16 35.24
C GLU A 339 28.20 6.59 35.08
N ARG A 340 27.92 7.02 33.85
CA ARG A 340 27.30 8.32 33.58
C ARG A 340 25.83 8.34 34.03
N GLU A 341 25.07 7.30 33.72
CA GLU A 341 23.67 7.18 34.11
C GLU A 341 23.54 7.13 35.65
N GLU A 342 24.42 6.40 36.34
CA GLU A 342 24.49 6.38 37.81
C GLU A 342 24.76 7.77 38.38
N LYS A 343 25.79 8.48 37.91
CA LYS A 343 26.08 9.87 38.34
C LYS A 343 24.91 10.81 38.10
N VAL A 344 24.24 10.71 36.95
CA VAL A 344 23.05 11.51 36.65
C VAL A 344 21.92 11.17 37.63
N THR A 345 21.68 9.90 37.95
CA THR A 345 20.65 9.52 38.92
C THR A 345 20.96 10.01 40.34
N GLU A 346 22.23 10.00 40.75
CA GLU A 346 22.69 10.54 42.04
C GLU A 346 22.50 12.06 42.11
N GLU A 347 22.88 12.80 41.06
CA GLU A 347 22.68 14.25 41.00
C GLU A 347 21.19 14.63 40.99
N VAL A 348 20.37 13.88 40.25
CA VAL A 348 18.91 14.07 40.23
C VAL A 348 18.35 13.86 41.64
N LYS A 349 18.69 12.76 42.31
CA LYS A 349 18.29 12.51 43.71
C LYS A 349 18.74 13.64 44.65
N ARG A 350 19.99 14.11 44.51
CA ARG A 350 20.52 15.22 45.30
C ARG A 350 19.74 16.52 45.09
N ARG A 351 19.38 16.84 43.84
CA ARG A 351 18.56 18.03 43.52
C ARG A 351 17.16 17.94 44.10
N TYR A 352 16.50 16.79 43.97
CA TYR A 352 15.17 16.60 44.56
C TYR A 352 15.19 16.66 46.10
N ALA A 353 16.21 16.11 46.75
CA ALA A 353 16.36 16.24 48.20
C ALA A 353 16.54 17.69 48.67
N ALA A 354 17.33 18.49 47.93
CA ALA A 354 17.50 19.92 48.23
C ALA A 354 16.21 20.72 48.04
N ILE A 355 15.41 20.41 47.01
CA ILE A 355 14.09 21.03 46.81
C ILE A 355 13.15 20.68 47.97
N ALA A 356 13.13 19.41 48.41
CA ALA A 356 12.29 18.98 49.53
C ALA A 356 12.68 19.71 50.84
N GLN A 357 13.97 19.85 51.12
CA GLN A 357 14.46 20.61 52.28
C GLN A 357 14.13 22.10 52.18
N GLY A 358 14.32 22.72 51.00
CA GLY A 358 13.97 24.12 50.76
C GLY A 358 12.47 24.40 50.93
N SER A 359 11.62 23.47 50.49
CA SER A 359 10.16 23.58 50.68
C SER A 359 9.74 23.45 52.15
N ALA A 360 10.44 22.65 52.95
CA ALA A 360 10.19 22.53 54.38
C ALA A 360 10.60 23.81 55.13
N THR A 361 11.75 24.40 54.79
CA THR A 361 12.21 25.65 55.41
C THR A 361 11.41 26.88 54.98
N GLY A 362 10.84 26.87 53.77
CA GLY A 362 9.96 27.95 53.29
C GLY A 362 8.61 28.01 54.00
N ALA A 363 8.09 26.86 54.46
CA ALA A 363 6.81 26.78 55.20
C ALA A 363 6.91 27.36 56.63
N GLU A 364 8.10 27.34 57.25
CA GLU A 364 8.33 27.91 58.58
C GLU A 364 8.51 29.44 58.55
N GLY A 365 8.98 30.01 57.43
CA GLY A 365 9.16 31.45 57.26
C GLY A 365 7.87 32.24 57.03
N GLU A 366 6.82 31.60 56.52
CA GLU A 366 5.54 32.26 56.21
C GLU A 366 4.61 32.39 57.43
N GLN A 367 4.84 31.62 58.49
CA GLN A 367 4.09 31.75 59.75
C GLN A 367 4.54 32.92 60.63
N VAL A 368 5.75 33.46 60.42
CA VAL A 368 6.28 34.57 61.25
C VAL A 368 5.81 35.95 60.78
N VAL A 369 5.30 36.07 59.55
CA VAL A 369 4.82 37.36 58.99
C VAL A 369 3.34 37.62 59.29
N GLN A 370 2.59 36.65 59.83
CA GLN A 370 1.17 36.84 60.22
C GLN A 370 0.95 37.23 61.70
N THR A 371 2.01 37.43 62.49
CA THR A 371 1.91 37.85 63.90
C THR A 371 2.66 39.16 64.19
N ALA A 372 2.61 40.12 63.26
CA ALA A 372 3.07 41.49 63.48
C ALA A 372 1.99 42.51 63.11
#